data_AF-A0A7V4SQQ5-F1
#
_entry.id   AF-A0A7V4SQQ5-F1
#
_cell.length_a   1.000
_cell.length_b   1.000
_cell.length_c   1.000
_cell.angle_alpha   90.00
_cell.angle_beta   90.00
_cell.angle_gamma   90.00
#
_symmetry.space_group_name_H-M   'P 1'
#
loop_
_entity.id
_entity.type
_entity.pdbx_description
1 polymer ?
#
loop_
_entity_poly.entity_id
_entity_poly.type
_entity_poly.pdbx_seq_one_letter_code
_entity_poly.pdbx_strand_id
1 'polypeptide(L)'
;MARQATSGGKGRGGPLVPVAIHSIQVSLMSHHRVVILKDLQAEDERLLPIWIGPFEADAITIQLQGQEVARPLTHDLLKSTIQTLGATVSHIVINDLSDNTFYARIILQANGRELEVDSRPSDAIALAVRTQSPIYVDEEVLNRAAITPSPDISTGPKPGDIDKGSDVFRDFVEGLDLDGLEEK
;
A
#
# COMPACT_ATOMS: atom_id res chain seq x y z
N MET A 1 13.45 20.55 31.08
CA MET A 1 14.41 20.92 30.00
C MET A 1 13.88 20.37 28.69
N ALA A 2 13.21 21.21 27.91
CA ALA A 2 12.66 20.84 26.61
C ALA A 2 13.78 20.90 25.55
N ARG A 3 14.05 19.78 24.89
CA ARG A 3 14.90 19.77 23.70
C ARG A 3 14.05 20.21 22.51
N GLN A 4 14.38 21.38 21.97
CA GLN A 4 13.92 21.82 20.65
C GLN A 4 14.40 20.81 19.62
N ALA A 5 13.46 20.12 18.97
CA ALA A 5 13.74 19.39 17.74
C ALA A 5 13.82 20.43 16.61
N THR A 6 15.03 20.65 16.13
CA THR A 6 15.36 21.51 15.01
C THR A 6 14.69 20.99 13.74
N SER A 7 13.96 21.88 13.08
CA SER A 7 13.57 21.77 11.68
C SER A 7 14.80 21.55 10.79
N GLY A 8 14.77 20.55 9.91
CA GLY A 8 15.86 20.32 8.97
C GLY A 8 15.67 19.09 8.11
N GLY A 9 14.74 19.17 7.16
CA GLY A 9 14.52 18.11 6.16
C GLY A 9 13.60 18.59 5.06
N LYS A 10 13.97 19.66 4.36
CA LYS A 10 13.30 20.12 3.14
C LYS A 10 13.72 19.17 1.99
N GLY A 11 13.23 17.94 2.01
CA GLY A 11 13.30 17.04 0.86
C GLY A 11 12.25 17.50 -0.13
N ARG A 12 12.66 17.95 -1.32
CA ARG A 12 11.74 18.10 -2.44
C ARG A 12 11.21 16.70 -2.75
N GLY A 13 10.02 16.37 -2.24
CA GLY A 13 9.31 15.16 -2.66
C GLY A 13 9.10 15.21 -4.17
N GLY A 14 9.27 14.07 -4.84
CA GLY A 14 8.98 13.95 -6.25
C GLY A 14 7.50 14.24 -6.54
N PRO A 15 7.10 14.21 -7.82
CA PRO A 15 5.68 14.23 -8.14
C PRO A 15 4.97 13.07 -7.44
N LEU A 16 3.81 13.36 -6.83
CA LEU A 16 2.98 12.37 -6.16
C LEU A 16 1.90 11.88 -7.12
N VAL A 17 1.85 10.56 -7.30
CA VAL A 17 0.89 9.90 -8.20
C VAL A 17 -0.26 9.32 -7.38
N PRO A 18 -1.52 9.68 -7.69
CA PRO A 18 -2.67 9.10 -7.02
C PRO A 18 -2.83 7.63 -7.44
N VAL A 19 -3.04 6.76 -6.45
CA VAL A 19 -3.23 5.33 -6.67
C VAL A 19 -4.50 4.83 -6.00
N ALA A 20 -5.02 3.70 -6.47
CA ALA A 20 -6.07 2.96 -5.81
C ALA A 20 -5.63 1.54 -5.47
N ILE A 21 -6.23 0.95 -4.43
CA ILE A 21 -6.09 -0.48 -4.17
C ILE A 21 -6.80 -1.22 -5.29
N HIS A 22 -6.04 -1.95 -6.11
CA HIS A 22 -6.54 -2.75 -7.21
C HIS A 22 -6.98 -4.13 -6.71
N SER A 23 -6.15 -4.80 -5.92
CA SER A 23 -6.48 -6.09 -5.30
C SER A 23 -5.62 -6.37 -4.07
N ILE A 24 -6.08 -7.31 -3.25
CA ILE A 24 -5.28 -7.95 -2.20
C ILE A 24 -5.25 -9.44 -2.52
N GLN A 25 -4.07 -9.97 -2.84
CA GLN A 25 -3.90 -11.38 -3.19
C GLN A 25 -3.35 -12.18 -2.02
N VAL A 26 -3.81 -13.42 -1.92
CA VAL A 26 -3.55 -14.33 -0.82
C VAL A 26 -2.96 -15.61 -1.39
N SER A 27 -1.67 -15.88 -1.10
CA SER A 27 -1.12 -17.21 -1.35
C SER A 27 -1.57 -18.16 -0.23
N LEU A 28 -2.17 -19.27 -0.63
CA LEU A 28 -2.55 -20.36 0.28
C LEU A 28 -1.36 -21.29 0.60
N MET A 29 -0.29 -21.25 -0.22
CA MET A 29 0.88 -22.11 -0.05
C MET A 29 1.95 -21.46 0.84
N SER A 30 2.24 -20.17 0.62
CA SER A 30 3.32 -19.46 1.33
C SER A 30 2.82 -18.55 2.45
N HIS A 31 1.50 -18.42 2.64
CA HIS A 31 0.90 -17.42 3.52
C HIS A 31 1.28 -15.97 3.23
N HIS A 32 2.01 -15.70 2.14
CA HIS A 32 2.33 -14.34 1.73
C HIS A 32 1.05 -13.61 1.31
N ARG A 33 1.05 -12.29 1.53
CA ARG A 33 -0.02 -11.39 1.12
C ARG A 33 0.58 -10.25 0.35
N VAL A 34 -0.05 -9.87 -0.76
CA VAL A 34 0.38 -8.73 -1.56
C VAL A 34 -0.81 -7.80 -1.77
N VAL A 35 -0.61 -6.52 -1.48
CA VAL A 35 -1.53 -5.47 -1.92
C VAL A 35 -1.00 -4.92 -3.24
N ILE A 36 -1.88 -4.88 -4.25
CA ILE A 36 -1.57 -4.31 -5.55
C ILE A 36 -2.19 -2.91 -5.59
N LEU A 37 -1.36 -1.88 -5.76
CA LEU A 37 -1.81 -0.51 -6.00
C LEU A 37 -1.75 -0.20 -7.49
N LYS A 38 -2.75 0.49 -8.02
CA LYS A 38 -2.81 0.89 -9.43
C LYS A 38 -2.67 2.39 -9.57
N ASP A 39 -1.75 2.80 -10.44
CA ASP A 39 -1.62 4.18 -10.92
C ASP A 39 -2.92 4.63 -11.61
N LEU A 40 -3.51 5.74 -11.16
CA LEU A 40 -4.76 6.29 -11.71
C LEU A 40 -4.54 7.27 -12.86
N GLN A 41 -3.29 7.65 -13.16
CA GLN A 41 -2.92 8.61 -14.19
C GLN A 41 -2.25 7.96 -15.40
N ALA A 42 -1.71 6.75 -15.26
CA ALA A 42 -1.11 6.01 -16.37
C ALA A 42 -2.16 5.58 -17.42
N GLU A 43 -1.83 5.75 -18.72
CA GLU A 43 -2.65 5.24 -19.82
C GLU A 43 -2.61 3.71 -19.89
N ASP A 44 -1.43 3.15 -19.64
CA ASP A 44 -1.22 1.70 -19.50
C ASP A 44 -1.35 1.26 -18.05
N GLU A 45 -1.63 -0.03 -17.84
CA GLU A 45 -1.77 -0.57 -16.49
C GLU A 45 -0.41 -0.59 -15.78
N ARG A 46 -0.19 0.35 -14.85
CA ARG A 46 1.00 0.42 -13.99
C ARG A 46 0.60 0.04 -12.56
N LEU A 47 1.14 -1.09 -12.09
CA LEU A 47 0.79 -1.71 -10.81
C LEU A 47 2.00 -1.73 -9.88
N LEU A 48 1.80 -1.40 -8.61
CA LEU A 48 2.81 -1.50 -7.57
C LEU A 48 2.44 -2.60 -6.57
N PRO A 49 3.12 -3.76 -6.59
CA PRO A 49 2.96 -4.80 -5.59
C PRO A 49 3.70 -4.45 -4.29
N ILE A 50 3.03 -4.59 -3.15
CA ILE A 50 3.64 -4.43 -1.82
C ILE A 50 3.30 -5.65 -0.97
N TRP A 51 4.33 -6.38 -0.55
CA TRP A 51 4.18 -7.51 0.37
C TRP A 51 3.84 -7.03 1.77
N ILE A 52 2.85 -7.67 2.38
CA ILE A 52 2.36 -7.36 3.73
C ILE A 52 2.13 -8.65 4.51
N GLY A 53 2.06 -8.53 5.84
CA GLY A 53 1.72 -9.66 6.70
C GLY A 53 0.25 -10.05 6.63
N PRO A 54 -0.12 -11.25 7.11
CA PRO A 54 -1.50 -11.73 7.13
C PRO A 54 -2.43 -10.81 7.94
N PHE A 55 -1.99 -10.35 9.12
CA PHE A 55 -2.79 -9.49 9.97
C PHE A 55 -3.06 -8.12 9.33
N GLU A 56 -2.06 -7.56 8.66
CA GLU A 56 -2.19 -6.33 7.90
C GLU A 56 -3.17 -6.47 6.74
N ALA A 57 -3.08 -7.57 5.98
CA ALA A 57 -3.99 -7.84 4.88
C ALA A 57 -5.44 -7.98 5.35
N ASP A 58 -5.67 -8.70 6.45
CA ASP A 58 -7.00 -8.85 7.06
C ASP A 58 -7.56 -7.50 7.52
N ALA A 59 -6.73 -6.66 8.16
CA ALA A 59 -7.12 -5.34 8.63
C ALA A 59 -7.59 -4.41 7.49
N ILE A 60 -6.98 -4.51 6.31
CA ILE A 60 -7.41 -3.77 5.12
C ILE A 60 -8.68 -4.40 4.52
N THR A 61 -8.70 -5.73 4.38
CA THR A 61 -9.78 -6.48 3.70
C THR A 61 -11.13 -6.33 4.40
N ILE A 62 -11.16 -6.44 5.74
CA ILE A 62 -12.38 -6.27 6.54
C ILE A 62 -13.07 -4.94 6.22
N GLN A 63 -12.28 -3.87 6.12
CA GLN A 63 -12.82 -2.55 5.82
C GLN A 63 -13.26 -2.42 4.36
N LEU A 64 -12.49 -2.94 3.40
CA LEU A 64 -12.86 -2.92 1.97
C LEU A 64 -14.15 -3.70 1.68
N GLN A 65 -14.40 -4.77 2.42
CA GLN A 65 -15.62 -5.57 2.31
C GLN A 65 -16.82 -4.93 3.03
N GLY A 66 -16.61 -3.82 3.75
CA GLY A 66 -17.66 -3.17 4.54
C GLY A 66 -18.17 -4.05 5.68
N GLN A 67 -17.35 -4.97 6.19
CA GLN A 67 -17.77 -5.89 7.24
C GLN A 67 -17.90 -5.15 8.57
N GLU A 68 -19.07 -5.29 9.22
CA GLU A 68 -19.28 -4.73 10.55
C GLU A 68 -18.56 -5.56 11.61
N VAL A 69 -17.85 -4.87 12.49
CA VAL A 69 -17.18 -5.46 13.66
C VAL A 69 -17.86 -5.00 14.94
N ALA A 70 -18.07 -5.92 15.88
CA ALA A 70 -18.77 -5.61 17.14
C ALA A 70 -18.01 -4.59 18.02
N ARG A 71 -16.69 -4.50 17.87
CA ARG A 71 -15.81 -3.57 18.58
C ARG A 71 -14.79 -2.97 17.61
N PRO A 72 -14.37 -1.71 17.81
CA PRO A 72 -13.35 -1.08 16.99
C PRO A 72 -12.04 -1.89 16.99
N LEU A 73 -11.46 -2.13 15.81
CA LEU A 73 -10.13 -2.69 15.66
C LEU A 73 -9.06 -1.61 15.82
N THR A 74 -7.79 -1.98 15.70
CA THR A 74 -6.64 -1.10 15.93
C THR A 74 -6.70 0.18 15.07
N HIS A 75 -6.96 0.06 13.76
CA HIS A 75 -7.02 1.22 12.88
C HIS A 75 -8.31 2.04 13.07
N ASP A 76 -9.38 1.46 13.59
CA ASP A 76 -10.59 2.20 14.00
C ASP A 76 -10.35 3.01 15.27
N LEU A 77 -9.63 2.43 16.24
CA LEU A 77 -9.14 3.12 17.42
C LEU A 77 -8.20 4.27 17.04
N LEU A 78 -7.28 4.06 16.09
CA LEU A 78 -6.38 5.11 15.62
C LEU A 78 -7.15 6.25 14.94
N LYS A 79 -8.09 5.93 14.04
CA LYS A 79 -8.99 6.91 13.40
C LYS A 79 -9.71 7.76 14.44
N SER A 80 -10.37 7.12 15.42
CA SER A 80 -11.13 7.83 16.47
C SER A 80 -10.22 8.64 17.40
N THR A 81 -9.01 8.18 17.68
CA THR A 81 -8.00 8.92 18.44
C THR A 81 -7.59 10.19 17.71
N ILE A 82 -7.26 10.10 16.41
CA ILE A 82 -6.90 11.25 15.57
C ILE A 82 -8.05 12.27 15.55
N GLN A 83 -9.29 11.81 15.35
CA GLN A 83 -10.48 12.67 15.34
C GLN A 83 -10.73 13.35 16.70
N THR A 84 -10.57 12.61 17.81
CA THR A 84 -10.75 13.13 19.17
C THR A 84 -9.74 14.21 19.50
N LEU A 85 -8.53 14.11 18.96
CA LEU A 85 -7.47 15.12 19.08
C LEU A 85 -7.67 16.32 18.14
N GLY A 86 -8.77 16.37 17.39
CA GLY A 86 -9.09 17.48 16.48
C GLY A 86 -8.28 17.48 15.18
N ALA A 87 -7.75 16.32 14.78
CA ALA A 87 -7.00 16.15 13.55
C ALA A 87 -7.80 15.32 12.52
N THR A 88 -7.41 15.42 11.25
CA THR A 88 -7.93 14.60 10.16
C THR A 88 -6.80 14.01 9.34
N VAL A 89 -6.99 12.82 8.78
CA VAL A 89 -6.05 12.24 7.81
C VAL A 89 -6.33 12.89 6.46
N SER A 90 -5.39 13.71 5.98
CA SER A 90 -5.48 14.36 4.68
C SER A 90 -5.27 13.36 3.56
N HIS A 91 -4.16 12.62 3.62
CA HIS A 91 -3.78 11.59 2.66
C HIS A 91 -2.64 10.75 3.25
N ILE A 92 -2.28 9.67 2.57
CA ILE A 92 -1.05 8.93 2.85
C ILE A 92 -0.16 8.93 1.62
N VAL A 93 1.15 8.81 1.83
CA VAL A 93 2.15 8.77 0.76
C VAL A 93 3.07 7.59 0.99
N ILE A 94 3.23 6.71 0.01
CA ILE A 94 4.33 5.74 -0.03
C ILE A 94 5.50 6.47 -0.68
N ASN A 95 6.45 6.91 0.15
CA ASN A 95 7.40 7.96 -0.19
C ASN A 95 8.83 7.48 -0.41
N ASP A 96 9.15 6.23 -0.08
CA ASP A 96 10.50 5.69 -0.29
C ASP A 96 10.51 4.17 -0.40
N LEU A 97 11.59 3.67 -0.99
CA LEU A 97 11.96 2.26 -1.05
C LEU A 97 13.48 2.17 -0.78
N SER A 98 13.88 1.52 0.31
CA SER A 98 15.29 1.25 0.62
C SER A 98 15.43 -0.19 1.05
N ASP A 99 16.45 -0.89 0.54
CA ASP A 99 16.74 -2.28 0.90
C ASP A 99 15.48 -3.17 0.85
N ASN A 100 14.76 -3.06 -0.28
CA ASN A 100 13.49 -3.73 -0.55
C ASN A 100 12.37 -3.47 0.48
N THR A 101 12.52 -2.45 1.32
CA THR A 101 11.55 -2.03 2.33
C THR A 101 10.89 -0.73 1.91
N PHE A 102 9.57 -0.76 1.75
CA PHE A 102 8.77 0.43 1.46
C PHE A 102 8.51 1.23 2.74
N TYR A 103 8.55 2.56 2.61
CA TYR A 103 8.23 3.51 3.66
C TYR A 103 7.01 4.34 3.26
N ALA A 104 6.20 4.70 4.25
CA ALA A 104 5.06 5.57 4.05
C ALA A 104 4.97 6.67 5.11
N ARG A 105 4.25 7.73 4.77
CA ARG A 105 3.86 8.79 5.69
C ARG A 105 2.36 8.96 5.70
N ILE A 106 1.80 9.16 6.89
CA ILE A 106 0.43 9.58 7.09
C ILE A 106 0.45 11.10 7.28
N ILE A 107 -0.24 11.82 6.41
CA ILE A 107 -0.29 13.28 6.43
C ILE A 107 -1.57 13.70 7.15
N LEU A 108 -1.40 14.34 8.29
CA LEU A 108 -2.48 14.82 9.15
C LEU A 108 -2.65 16.33 9.03
N GLN A 109 -3.89 16.80 9.11
CA GLN A 109 -4.21 18.21 9.26
C GLN A 109 -4.76 18.45 10.67
N ALA A 110 -4.11 19.32 11.42
CA ALA A 110 -4.48 19.67 12.79
C ALA A 110 -4.23 21.15 13.06
N ASN A 111 -5.26 21.89 13.49
CA ASN A 111 -5.16 23.32 13.81
C ASN A 111 -4.53 24.17 12.69
N GLY A 112 -4.87 23.88 11.42
CA GLY A 112 -4.34 24.58 10.25
C GLY A 112 -2.87 24.28 9.95
N ARG A 113 -2.31 23.23 10.56
CA ARG A 113 -0.95 22.75 10.32
C ARG A 113 -0.97 21.34 9.77
N GLU A 114 -0.04 21.09 8.87
CA GLU A 114 0.29 19.74 8.42
C GLU A 114 1.26 19.09 9.41
N LEU A 115 0.97 17.83 9.76
CA LEU A 115 1.80 16.97 10.57
C LEU A 115 2.05 15.68 9.81
N GLU A 116 3.26 15.15 9.89
CA GLU A 116 3.63 13.91 9.24
C GLU A 116 3.92 12.85 10.28
N VAL A 117 3.41 11.64 10.04
CA VAL A 117 3.67 10.47 10.88
C VAL A 117 4.29 9.39 10.01
N ASP A 118 5.49 8.95 10.37
CA ASP A 118 6.16 7.81 9.75
C ASP A 118 5.36 6.52 9.97
N SER A 119 5.24 5.69 8.93
CA SER A 119 4.37 4.52 8.93
C SER A 119 4.89 3.45 7.96
N ARG A 120 4.59 2.18 8.26
CA ARG A 120 4.62 1.13 7.24
C ARG A 120 3.50 1.39 6.22
N PRO A 121 3.67 1.02 4.93
CA PRO A 121 2.60 1.13 3.94
C PRO A 121 1.32 0.41 4.34
N SER A 122 1.42 -0.79 4.91
CA SER A 122 0.27 -1.57 5.36
C SER A 122 -0.64 -0.80 6.35
N ASP A 123 -0.04 -0.17 7.35
CA ASP A 123 -0.76 0.60 8.36
C ASP A 123 -1.37 1.88 7.78
N ALA A 124 -0.60 2.57 6.92
CA ALA A 124 -1.06 3.78 6.24
C ALA A 124 -2.26 3.49 5.32
N ILE A 125 -2.20 2.41 4.55
CA ILE A 125 -3.29 1.94 3.68
C ILE A 125 -4.51 1.55 4.53
N ALA A 126 -4.32 0.76 5.60
CA ALA A 126 -5.42 0.33 6.48
C ALA A 126 -6.15 1.51 7.13
N LEU A 127 -5.42 2.58 7.49
CA LEU A 127 -6.02 3.82 7.98
C LEU A 127 -6.72 4.60 6.85
N ALA A 128 -6.08 4.75 5.68
CA ALA A 128 -6.62 5.47 4.53
C ALA A 128 -7.98 4.90 4.07
N VAL A 129 -8.13 3.57 4.03
CA VAL A 129 -9.41 2.93 3.67
C VAL A 129 -10.50 3.28 4.69
N ARG A 130 -10.17 3.36 5.99
CA ARG A 130 -11.13 3.70 7.07
C ARG A 130 -11.50 5.17 7.11
N THR A 131 -10.57 6.05 6.74
CA THR A 131 -10.79 7.50 6.68
C THR A 131 -11.26 7.97 5.31
N GLN A 132 -11.29 7.06 4.32
CA GLN A 132 -11.55 7.37 2.91
C GLN A 132 -10.59 8.46 2.39
N SER A 133 -9.35 8.44 2.87
CA SER A 133 -8.32 9.40 2.48
C SER A 133 -7.61 8.92 1.21
N PRO A 134 -7.18 9.85 0.33
CA PRO A 134 -6.40 9.52 -0.85
C PRO A 134 -5.07 8.82 -0.51
N ILE A 135 -4.66 7.93 -1.41
CA ILE A 135 -3.39 7.21 -1.37
C ILE A 135 -2.54 7.75 -2.52
N TYR A 136 -1.31 8.17 -2.19
CA TYR A 136 -0.32 8.58 -3.17
C TYR A 136 0.93 7.72 -3.08
N VAL A 137 1.66 7.65 -4.17
CA VAL A 137 3.01 7.08 -4.24
C VAL A 137 3.93 8.12 -4.88
N ASP A 138 5.16 8.24 -4.37
CA ASP A 138 6.17 9.05 -5.05
C ASP A 138 6.52 8.42 -6.40
N GLU A 139 6.60 9.24 -7.46
CA GLU A 139 6.94 8.80 -8.81
C GLU A 139 8.22 7.97 -8.86
N GLU A 140 9.24 8.32 -8.06
CA GLU A 140 10.50 7.58 -8.00
C GLU A 140 10.30 6.15 -7.45
N VAL A 141 9.38 5.96 -6.51
CA VAL A 141 9.04 4.63 -6.00
C VAL A 141 8.35 3.81 -7.09
N LEU A 142 7.41 4.42 -7.84
CA LEU A 142 6.76 3.75 -8.96
C LEU A 142 7.75 3.41 -10.08
N ASN A 143 8.68 4.31 -10.41
CA ASN A 143 9.72 4.06 -11.42
C ASN A 143 10.61 2.87 -11.07
N ARG A 144 10.84 2.63 -9.77
CA ARG A 144 11.75 1.59 -9.29
C ARG A 144 11.08 0.23 -9.12
N ALA A 145 9.78 0.19 -8.80
CA ALA A 145 9.13 -1.04 -8.34
C ALA A 145 7.76 -1.34 -8.99
N ALA A 146 7.21 -0.44 -9.81
CA ALA A 146 5.97 -0.74 -10.52
C ALA A 146 6.22 -1.67 -11.72
N ILE A 147 5.20 -2.44 -12.06
CA ILE A 147 5.17 -3.38 -13.17
C ILE A 147 4.06 -2.99 -14.15
N THR A 148 4.25 -3.32 -15.42
CA THR A 148 3.19 -3.20 -16.45
C THR A 148 2.84 -4.60 -16.95
N PRO A 149 1.59 -5.08 -16.76
CA PRO A 149 1.15 -6.34 -17.32
C PRO A 149 1.29 -6.29 -18.84
N SER A 150 2.09 -7.18 -19.42
CA SER A 150 2.29 -7.22 -20.86
C SER A 150 1.11 -7.94 -21.55
N PRO A 151 0.58 -7.44 -22.68
CA PRO A 151 -0.53 -8.08 -23.41
C PRO A 151 -0.15 -9.40 -24.10
N ASP A 152 1.13 -9.76 -24.20
CA ASP A 152 1.57 -11.05 -24.76
C ASP A 152 1.24 -12.27 -23.86
N ILE A 153 0.57 -12.05 -22.73
CA ILE A 153 -0.11 -13.09 -21.96
C ILE A 153 -1.53 -13.35 -22.52
N SER A 154 -1.82 -12.91 -23.75
CA SER A 154 -3.01 -13.31 -24.51
C SER A 154 -2.88 -14.71 -25.12
N THR A 155 -2.39 -15.68 -24.35
CA THR A 155 -2.93 -17.04 -24.39
C THR A 155 -3.63 -17.31 -23.07
N GLY A 156 -4.69 -16.55 -22.81
CA GLY A 156 -5.76 -17.04 -21.97
C GLY A 156 -6.23 -18.39 -22.51
N PRO A 157 -6.55 -19.36 -21.64
CA PRO A 157 -6.84 -20.72 -22.06
C PRO A 157 -8.05 -20.77 -23.00
N LYS A 158 -7.99 -21.68 -23.98
CA LYS A 158 -9.16 -22.04 -24.80
C LYS A 158 -10.33 -22.40 -23.86
N PRO A 159 -11.59 -22.14 -24.25
CA PRO A 159 -12.76 -22.45 -23.42
C PRO A 159 -12.73 -23.93 -23.02
N GLY A 160 -12.38 -24.19 -21.75
CA GLY A 160 -12.04 -25.52 -21.23
C GLY A 160 -11.05 -25.53 -20.07
N ASP A 161 -10.19 -24.50 -19.93
CA ASP A 161 -9.15 -24.43 -18.89
C ASP A 161 -9.45 -23.28 -17.88
N ILE A 162 -10.58 -23.37 -17.16
CA ILE A 162 -11.04 -22.32 -16.22
C ILE A 162 -10.19 -22.27 -14.93
N ASP A 163 -9.25 -23.20 -14.73
CA ASP A 163 -8.47 -23.33 -13.47
C ASP A 163 -7.13 -22.57 -13.45
N LYS A 164 -6.67 -21.98 -14.56
CA LYS A 164 -5.26 -21.53 -14.70
C LYS A 164 -5.02 -20.03 -14.70
N GLY A 165 -6.06 -19.20 -14.59
CA GLY A 165 -5.92 -17.74 -14.57
C GLY A 165 -5.11 -17.22 -13.37
N SER A 166 -5.21 -17.90 -12.23
CA SER A 166 -4.42 -17.60 -11.04
C SER A 166 -2.98 -18.07 -11.15
N ASP A 167 -2.72 -19.16 -11.86
CA ASP A 167 -1.38 -19.78 -11.91
C ASP A 167 -0.41 -18.95 -12.74
N VAL A 168 -0.84 -18.24 -13.80
CA VAL A 168 0.09 -17.44 -14.63
C VAL A 168 0.55 -16.17 -13.91
N PHE A 169 -0.35 -15.52 -13.17
CA PHE A 169 0.03 -14.38 -12.34
C PHE A 169 0.76 -14.84 -11.07
N ARG A 170 0.42 -16.03 -10.54
CA ARG A 170 1.18 -16.67 -9.46
C ARG A 170 2.60 -17.03 -9.93
N ASP A 171 2.79 -17.57 -11.12
CA ASP A 171 4.09 -17.88 -11.71
C ASP A 171 4.90 -16.61 -12.00
N PHE A 172 4.24 -15.48 -12.29
CA PHE A 172 4.91 -14.17 -12.36
C PHE A 172 5.34 -13.66 -10.98
N VAL A 173 4.50 -13.85 -9.95
CA VAL A 173 4.78 -13.46 -8.56
C VAL A 173 5.78 -14.43 -7.86
N GLU A 174 5.77 -15.71 -8.21
CA GLU A 174 6.69 -16.77 -7.75
C GLU A 174 7.99 -16.77 -8.57
N GLY A 175 7.94 -16.31 -9.83
CA GLY A 175 9.10 -16.08 -10.69
C GLY A 175 9.86 -14.78 -10.40
N LEU A 176 9.31 -13.91 -9.54
CA LEU A 176 10.10 -12.95 -8.77
C LEU A 176 10.86 -13.74 -7.70
N ASP A 177 11.91 -14.41 -8.14
CA ASP A 177 12.81 -15.19 -7.31
C ASP A 177 13.52 -14.27 -6.31
N LEU A 178 13.04 -14.26 -5.07
CA LEU A 178 13.62 -13.51 -3.94
C LEU A 178 14.55 -14.40 -3.10
N ASP A 179 14.94 -15.58 -3.58
CA ASP A 179 15.92 -16.44 -2.90
C ASP A 179 17.32 -15.79 -2.78
N GLY A 180 17.51 -14.59 -3.35
CA GLY A 180 18.68 -13.73 -3.14
C GLY A 180 18.57 -12.72 -1.99
N LEU A 181 17.48 -12.70 -1.19
CA LEU A 181 17.27 -11.74 -0.10
C LEU A 181 17.49 -12.30 1.32
N GLU A 182 17.89 -13.56 1.44
CA GLU A 182 18.45 -14.10 2.69
C GLU A 182 19.94 -14.41 2.50
N GLU A 183 20.79 -13.38 2.60
CA GLU A 183 22.16 -13.44 3.18
C GLU A 183 22.92 -12.12 2.96
N LYS A 184 22.80 -11.16 3.90
CA LYS A 184 23.93 -10.64 4.70
C LYS A 184 23.51 -9.61 5.74
#